data_AF-A0A928VBT2-F1
#
_entry.id   AF-A0A928VBT2-F1
#
_cell.length_a   1.000
_cell.length_b   1.000
_cell.length_c   1.000
_cell.angle_alpha   90.00
_cell.angle_beta   90.00
_cell.angle_gamma   90.00
#
_symmetry.space_group_name_H-M   'P 1'
#
loop_
_entity.id
_entity.type
_entity.pdbx_description
1 polymer ?
#
loop_
_entity_poly.entity_id
_entity_poly.type
_entity_poly.pdbx_seq_one_letter_code
_entity_poly.pdbx_strand_id
1 'polypeptide(L)'
;MTDGIYTFANDVVFDQLVALLNSIEVNAGRDIPVCIIPFNDQIEKIQAEIAKRPNVTLFDRPKSIAFWEDFATQAWLSHPTAQRVWKEQGRPAMRRAEFHRKFCCFDGMFDRFIYIDADTLLMSAINPVFEKLEHYDWVANDFQYLSDTSLIFNTDSKELLERYSLEELKANIFCSGFFASKKSVYSQE
;
A
#
# COMPACT_ATOMS: atom_id res chain seq x y z
N MET A 1 20.25 0.47 -10.58
CA MET A 1 18.96 0.95 -10.07
C MET A 1 17.92 -0.07 -10.48
N THR A 2 17.25 -0.67 -9.51
CA THR A 2 16.27 -1.73 -9.76
C THR A 2 14.87 -1.19 -9.61
N ASP A 3 14.10 -1.22 -10.69
CA ASP A 3 12.68 -0.89 -10.70
C ASP A 3 11.86 -2.15 -10.47
N GLY A 4 10.76 -2.06 -9.73
CA GLY A 4 9.87 -3.19 -9.53
C GLY A 4 8.50 -2.81 -8.99
N ILE A 5 7.62 -3.79 -8.95
CA ILE A 5 6.26 -3.64 -8.44
C ILE A 5 6.14 -4.36 -7.12
N TYR A 6 5.55 -3.69 -6.12
CA TYR A 6 5.06 -4.33 -4.93
C TYR A 6 3.54 -4.52 -5.02
N THR A 7 3.09 -5.64 -4.51
CA THR A 7 1.67 -5.86 -4.20
C THR A 7 1.56 -6.57 -2.86
N PHE A 8 0.35 -6.69 -2.34
CA PHE A 8 0.08 -7.25 -1.04
C PHE A 8 -1.12 -8.19 -1.11
N ALA A 9 -0.94 -9.45 -0.72
CA ALA A 9 -1.95 -10.49 -0.93
C ALA A 9 -1.80 -11.68 0.03
N ASN A 10 -2.84 -12.50 0.10
CA ASN A 10 -2.85 -13.86 0.62
C ASN A 10 -3.78 -14.74 -0.23
N ASP A 11 -3.93 -16.00 0.15
CA ASP A 11 -4.73 -16.99 -0.56
C ASP A 11 -6.24 -16.66 -0.62
N VAL A 12 -6.73 -15.72 0.20
CA VAL A 12 -8.12 -15.25 0.18
C VAL A 12 -8.40 -14.40 -1.06
N VAL A 13 -7.42 -13.60 -1.49
CA VAL A 13 -7.50 -12.73 -2.67
C VAL A 13 -6.69 -13.28 -3.85
N PHE A 14 -6.50 -14.59 -3.88
CA PHE A 14 -5.65 -15.28 -4.85
C PHE A 14 -6.05 -14.99 -6.31
N ASP A 15 -7.34 -15.05 -6.63
CA ASP A 15 -7.81 -14.85 -8.00
C ASP A 15 -7.58 -13.41 -8.46
N GLN A 16 -7.75 -12.43 -7.56
CA GLN A 16 -7.45 -11.02 -7.81
C GLN A 16 -5.96 -10.83 -8.07
N LEU A 17 -5.10 -11.41 -7.23
CA LEU A 17 -3.65 -11.39 -7.43
C LEU A 17 -3.26 -11.98 -8.78
N VAL A 18 -3.81 -13.15 -9.17
CA VAL A 18 -3.52 -13.76 -10.47
C VAL A 18 -3.95 -12.84 -11.61
N ALA A 19 -5.11 -12.20 -11.50
CA ALA A 19 -5.59 -11.24 -12.49
C ALA A 19 -4.65 -10.02 -12.61
N LEU A 20 -4.20 -9.47 -11.48
CA LEU A 20 -3.20 -8.40 -11.44
C LEU A 20 -1.90 -8.84 -12.11
N LEU A 21 -1.32 -9.98 -11.73
CA LEU A 21 -0.07 -10.50 -12.31
C LEU A 21 -0.18 -10.70 -13.83
N ASN A 22 -1.30 -11.24 -14.30
CA ASN A 22 -1.56 -11.40 -15.74
C ASN A 22 -1.64 -10.03 -16.45
N SER A 23 -2.29 -9.05 -15.85
CA SER A 23 -2.39 -7.70 -16.41
C SER A 23 -1.02 -6.99 -16.45
N ILE A 24 -0.17 -7.24 -15.45
CA ILE A 24 1.23 -6.77 -15.41
C ILE A 24 2.02 -7.38 -16.57
N GLU A 25 1.95 -8.69 -16.76
CA GLU A 25 2.67 -9.36 -17.85
C GLU A 25 2.30 -8.82 -19.23
N VAL A 26 1.01 -8.51 -19.44
CA VAL A 26 0.50 -7.98 -20.71
C VAL A 26 0.95 -6.54 -20.95
N ASN A 27 0.99 -5.69 -19.92
CA ASN A 27 1.11 -4.24 -20.08
C ASN A 27 2.48 -3.66 -19.65
N ALA A 28 3.17 -4.30 -18.71
CA ALA A 28 4.52 -3.92 -18.26
C ALA A 28 5.62 -4.88 -18.74
N GLY A 29 5.24 -6.03 -19.30
CA GLY A 29 6.15 -7.06 -19.78
C GLY A 29 6.41 -8.17 -18.77
N ARG A 30 6.93 -9.30 -19.25
CA ARG A 30 7.15 -10.52 -18.44
C ARG A 30 8.39 -10.46 -17.56
N ASP A 31 9.29 -9.51 -17.82
CA ASP A 31 10.57 -9.43 -17.13
C ASP A 31 10.54 -8.49 -15.93
N ILE A 32 9.45 -7.73 -15.73
CA ILE A 32 9.39 -6.80 -14.61
C ILE A 32 9.36 -7.55 -13.28
N PRO A 33 10.26 -7.22 -12.33
CA PRO A 33 10.22 -7.79 -11.00
C PRO A 33 8.93 -7.41 -10.26
N VAL A 34 8.23 -8.41 -9.72
CA VAL A 34 7.10 -8.21 -8.81
C VAL A 34 7.43 -8.87 -7.48
N CYS A 35 7.19 -8.17 -6.37
CA CYS A 35 7.35 -8.70 -5.03
C CYS A 35 6.04 -8.62 -4.27
N ILE A 36 5.55 -9.77 -3.82
CA ILE A 36 4.29 -9.91 -3.10
C ILE A 36 4.58 -9.90 -1.60
N ILE A 37 4.05 -8.90 -0.91
CA ILE A 37 4.08 -8.79 0.53
C ILE A 37 2.94 -9.67 1.09
N PRO A 38 3.23 -10.64 1.98
CA PRO A 38 2.18 -11.53 2.49
C PRO A 38 1.27 -10.79 3.47
N PHE A 39 -0.06 -10.92 3.29
CA PHE A 39 -1.06 -10.43 4.26
C PHE A 39 -0.96 -11.15 5.59
N ASN A 40 -0.82 -12.47 5.52
CA ASN A 40 -0.68 -13.36 6.66
C ASN A 40 -0.01 -14.65 6.14
N ASP A 41 -0.01 -15.70 6.95
CA ASP A 41 0.68 -16.96 6.63
C ASP A 41 -0.09 -17.86 5.64
N GLN A 42 -1.31 -17.47 5.21
CA GLN A 42 -2.10 -18.24 4.23
C GLN A 42 -1.63 -17.91 2.81
N ILE A 43 -0.57 -18.56 2.35
CA ILE A 43 0.14 -18.23 1.09
C ILE A 43 0.46 -19.45 0.23
N GLU A 44 -0.09 -20.62 0.52
CA GLU A 44 0.24 -21.86 -0.18
C GLU A 44 -0.12 -21.80 -1.67
N LYS A 45 -1.27 -21.22 -2.03
CA LYS A 45 -1.66 -21.03 -3.44
C LYS A 45 -0.76 -20.02 -4.12
N ILE A 46 -0.43 -18.92 -3.44
CA ILE A 46 0.49 -17.91 -3.96
C ILE A 46 1.85 -18.54 -4.27
N GLN A 47 2.42 -19.30 -3.33
CA GLN A 47 3.70 -20.00 -3.51
C GLN A 47 3.69 -20.92 -4.73
N ALA A 48 2.62 -21.71 -4.89
CA ALA A 48 2.47 -22.60 -6.03
C ALA A 48 2.36 -21.85 -7.38
N GLU A 49 1.74 -20.67 -7.38
CA GLU A 49 1.60 -19.86 -8.59
C GLU A 49 2.91 -19.15 -8.98
N ILE A 50 3.59 -18.53 -8.02
CA ILE A 50 4.82 -17.79 -8.33
C ILE A 50 5.99 -18.72 -8.67
N ALA A 51 5.95 -20.00 -8.27
CA ALA A 51 6.94 -21.00 -8.71
C ALA A 51 7.02 -21.15 -10.25
N LYS A 52 5.98 -20.71 -10.97
CA LYS A 52 5.91 -20.70 -12.43
C LYS A 52 6.35 -19.37 -13.06
N ARG A 53 6.63 -18.34 -12.24
CA ARG A 53 6.90 -16.95 -12.65
C ARG A 53 8.23 -16.48 -12.10
N PRO A 54 9.35 -16.58 -12.86
CA PRO A 54 10.69 -16.32 -12.34
C PRO A 54 10.92 -14.86 -11.91
N ASN A 55 10.10 -13.93 -12.40
CA ASN A 55 10.14 -12.50 -12.07
C ASN A 55 9.27 -12.14 -10.85
N VAL A 56 8.53 -13.09 -10.26
CA VAL A 56 7.63 -12.85 -9.12
C VAL A 56 8.18 -13.52 -7.86
N THR A 57 8.30 -12.76 -6.77
CA THR A 57 8.89 -13.22 -5.49
C THR A 57 7.99 -12.92 -4.30
N LEU A 58 8.16 -13.65 -3.21
CA LEU A 58 7.59 -13.27 -1.91
C LEU A 58 8.52 -12.32 -1.16
N PHE A 59 7.94 -11.38 -0.43
CA PHE A 59 8.67 -10.53 0.49
C PHE A 59 9.07 -11.31 1.73
N ASP A 60 10.36 -11.63 1.86
CA ASP A 60 10.92 -12.42 2.96
C ASP A 60 11.79 -11.55 3.89
N ARG A 61 11.17 -10.57 4.55
CA ARG A 61 11.85 -9.72 5.55
C ARG A 61 10.96 -9.56 6.79
N PRO A 62 10.90 -10.58 7.66
CA PRO A 62 10.00 -10.57 8.82
C PRO A 62 10.25 -9.41 9.78
N LYS A 63 11.50 -8.93 9.89
CA LYS A 63 11.83 -7.75 10.71
C LYS A 63 11.19 -6.46 10.17
N SER A 64 11.13 -6.29 8.86
CA SER A 64 10.50 -5.13 8.20
C SER A 64 8.99 -5.17 8.41
N ILE A 65 8.37 -6.34 8.20
CA ILE A 65 6.94 -6.56 8.48
C ILE A 65 6.62 -6.20 9.93
N ALA A 66 7.36 -6.76 10.88
CA ALA A 66 7.13 -6.49 12.30
C ALA A 66 7.31 -5.00 12.65
N PHE A 67 8.32 -4.33 12.10
CA PHE A 67 8.54 -2.90 12.31
C PHE A 67 7.33 -2.07 11.87
N TRP A 68 6.84 -2.28 10.65
CA TRP A 68 5.73 -1.49 10.11
C TRP A 68 4.39 -1.79 10.79
N GLU A 69 4.15 -3.04 11.17
CA GLU A 69 2.98 -3.40 11.97
C GLU A 69 3.00 -2.78 13.36
N ASP A 70 4.16 -2.82 14.03
CA ASP A 70 4.34 -2.22 15.35
C ASP A 70 4.20 -0.70 15.29
N PHE A 71 4.84 -0.04 14.31
CA PHE A 71 4.68 1.39 14.07
C PHE A 71 3.21 1.79 13.90
N ALA A 72 2.47 1.10 13.02
CA ALA A 72 1.05 1.39 12.80
C ALA A 72 0.19 1.13 14.05
N THR A 73 0.53 0.08 14.80
CA THR A 73 -0.15 -0.27 16.05
C THR A 73 0.08 0.80 17.11
N GLN A 74 1.32 1.22 17.33
CA GLN A 74 1.66 2.29 18.27
C GLN A 74 0.99 3.61 17.89
N ALA A 75 1.06 3.99 16.61
CA ALA A 75 0.38 5.17 16.09
C ALA A 75 -1.12 5.09 16.41
N TRP A 76 -1.80 3.99 16.10
CA TRP A 76 -3.23 3.84 16.37
C TRP A 76 -3.60 3.84 17.86
N LEU A 77 -2.85 3.11 18.69
CA LEU A 77 -3.12 2.99 20.12
C LEU A 77 -2.86 4.30 20.88
N SER A 78 -1.99 5.17 20.35
CA SER A 78 -1.69 6.48 20.94
C SER A 78 -2.80 7.54 20.76
N HIS A 79 -3.94 7.20 20.14
CA HIS A 79 -5.07 8.13 19.91
C HIS A 79 -6.28 7.83 20.83
N PRO A 80 -6.38 8.46 22.02
CA PRO A 80 -7.45 8.17 23.00
C PRO A 80 -8.86 8.33 22.44
N THR A 81 -9.08 9.33 21.57
CA THR A 81 -10.38 9.58 20.94
C THR A 81 -10.80 8.40 20.07
N ALA A 82 -9.88 7.88 19.24
CA ALA A 82 -10.16 6.73 18.37
C ALA A 82 -10.45 5.48 19.22
N GLN A 83 -9.62 5.22 20.25
CA GLN A 83 -9.79 4.08 21.15
C GLN A 83 -11.14 4.11 21.88
N ARG A 84 -11.55 5.28 22.39
CA ARG A 84 -12.85 5.45 23.06
C ARG A 84 -14.01 5.18 22.10
N VAL A 85 -14.01 5.82 20.92
CA VAL A 85 -15.08 5.68 19.92
C VAL A 85 -15.22 4.22 19.46
N TRP A 86 -14.11 3.53 19.21
CA TRP A 86 -14.15 2.13 18.79
C TRP A 86 -14.64 1.20 19.89
N LYS A 87 -14.24 1.44 21.14
CA LYS A 87 -14.76 0.71 22.30
C LYS A 87 -16.28 0.88 22.46
N GLU A 88 -16.79 2.10 22.30
CA GLU A 88 -18.25 2.39 22.32
C GLU A 88 -19.00 1.66 21.19
N GLN A 89 -18.34 1.44 20.05
CA GLN A 89 -18.87 0.67 18.91
C GLN A 89 -18.67 -0.85 19.03
N GLY A 90 -18.10 -1.36 20.13
CA GLY A 90 -17.80 -2.78 20.32
C GLY A 90 -16.69 -3.32 19.40
N ARG A 91 -15.83 -2.44 18.88
CA ARG A 91 -14.69 -2.81 18.02
C ARG A 91 -13.45 -3.16 18.87
N PRO A 92 -12.55 -4.03 18.35
CA PRO A 92 -11.29 -4.31 19.03
C PRO A 92 -10.40 -3.06 19.06
N ALA A 93 -9.49 -2.96 20.04
CA ALA A 93 -8.59 -1.81 20.19
C ALA A 93 -7.66 -1.60 18.97
N MET A 94 -7.31 -2.68 18.28
CA MET A 94 -6.59 -2.66 17.01
C MET A 94 -7.27 -3.60 16.02
N ARG A 95 -7.31 -3.20 14.75
CA ARG A 95 -7.83 -4.02 13.66
C ARG A 95 -6.94 -3.78 12.45
N ARG A 96 -6.65 -4.85 11.69
CA ARG A 96 -6.11 -4.72 10.33
C ARG A 96 -4.73 -4.04 10.28
N ALA A 97 -3.86 -4.34 11.24
CA ALA A 97 -2.48 -3.87 11.25
C ALA A 97 -1.74 -4.26 9.95
N GLU A 98 -2.10 -5.42 9.41
CA GLU A 98 -1.54 -6.03 8.21
C GLU A 98 -1.68 -5.14 6.97
N PHE A 99 -2.70 -4.27 6.90
CA PHE A 99 -2.85 -3.31 5.79
C PHE A 99 -1.69 -2.32 5.67
N HIS A 100 -0.94 -2.11 6.76
CA HIS A 100 0.23 -1.24 6.79
C HIS A 100 1.50 -1.94 6.33
N ARG A 101 1.45 -3.27 6.06
CA ARG A 101 2.58 -3.99 5.46
C ARG A 101 2.97 -3.43 4.09
N LYS A 102 2.11 -2.66 3.41
CA LYS A 102 2.47 -1.89 2.21
C LYS A 102 3.64 -0.92 2.43
N PHE A 103 3.92 -0.52 3.66
CA PHE A 103 5.10 0.30 3.97
C PHE A 103 6.43 -0.46 3.86
N CYS A 104 6.41 -1.80 3.82
CA CYS A 104 7.58 -2.62 3.53
C CYS A 104 8.23 -2.31 2.16
N CYS A 105 7.52 -1.58 1.28
CA CYS A 105 8.09 -1.08 0.03
C CYS A 105 9.26 -0.10 0.27
N PHE A 106 9.24 0.70 1.36
CA PHE A 106 10.25 1.73 1.62
C PHE A 106 11.61 1.20 2.05
N ASP A 107 11.64 0.01 2.63
CA ASP A 107 12.84 -0.71 3.06
C ASP A 107 13.02 -2.06 2.33
N GLY A 108 12.35 -2.19 1.17
CA GLY A 108 12.37 -3.36 0.31
C GLY A 108 13.64 -3.54 -0.54
N MET A 109 13.52 -4.33 -1.60
CA MET A 109 14.58 -4.69 -2.53
C MET A 109 14.72 -3.77 -3.75
N PHE A 110 13.68 -3.04 -4.13
CA PHE A 110 13.71 -2.14 -5.29
C PHE A 110 14.19 -0.75 -4.90
N ASP A 111 14.94 -0.09 -5.78
CA ASP A 111 15.42 1.29 -5.60
C ASP A 111 14.31 2.30 -5.92
N ARG A 112 13.51 2.01 -6.96
CA ARG A 112 12.26 2.68 -7.28
C ARG A 112 11.16 1.64 -7.41
N PHE A 113 9.97 1.95 -6.93
CA PHE A 113 8.88 0.99 -6.96
C PHE A 113 7.54 1.62 -7.26
N ILE A 114 6.61 0.77 -7.71
CA ILE A 114 5.18 1.06 -7.75
C ILE A 114 4.50 0.04 -6.83
N TYR A 115 3.70 0.50 -5.89
CA TYR A 115 2.79 -0.33 -5.12
C TYR A 115 1.41 -0.37 -5.79
N ILE A 116 0.83 -1.56 -5.86
CA ILE A 116 -0.46 -1.82 -6.48
C ILE A 116 -1.26 -2.80 -5.59
N ASP A 117 -2.46 -2.41 -5.13
CA ASP A 117 -3.37 -3.33 -4.41
C ASP A 117 -3.78 -4.51 -5.32
N ALA A 118 -3.91 -5.70 -4.73
CA ALA A 118 -4.16 -6.95 -5.46
C ALA A 118 -5.50 -6.97 -6.23
N ASP A 119 -6.46 -6.14 -5.85
CA ASP A 119 -7.80 -6.02 -6.45
C ASP A 119 -7.85 -5.03 -7.63
N THR A 120 -6.70 -4.71 -8.22
CA THR A 120 -6.60 -3.80 -9.37
C THR A 120 -6.09 -4.52 -10.62
N LEU A 121 -6.25 -3.87 -11.78
CA LEU A 121 -5.71 -4.35 -13.07
C LEU A 121 -4.83 -3.24 -13.68
N LEU A 122 -3.65 -3.63 -14.14
CA LEU A 122 -2.80 -2.75 -14.93
C LEU A 122 -3.31 -2.73 -16.38
N MET A 123 -3.70 -1.55 -16.85
CA MET A 123 -4.31 -1.37 -18.18
C MET A 123 -3.41 -0.66 -19.18
N SER A 124 -2.19 -0.29 -18.79
CA SER A 124 -1.23 0.44 -19.62
C SER A 124 0.20 0.25 -19.15
N ALA A 125 1.16 0.68 -19.96
CA ALA A 125 2.57 0.72 -19.58
C ALA A 125 2.80 1.57 -18.31
N ILE A 126 3.75 1.15 -17.50
CA ILE A 126 4.12 1.79 -16.23
C ILE A 126 5.34 2.70 -16.33
N ASN A 127 6.10 2.65 -17.44
CA ASN A 127 7.29 3.47 -17.66
C ASN A 127 7.03 4.96 -17.39
N PRO A 128 5.89 5.56 -17.79
CA PRO A 128 5.61 6.97 -17.48
C PRO A 128 5.55 7.28 -15.98
N VAL A 129 5.25 6.29 -15.13
CA VAL A 129 5.24 6.44 -13.66
C VAL A 129 6.67 6.46 -13.13
N PHE A 130 7.54 5.57 -13.61
CA PHE A 130 8.96 5.56 -13.25
C PHE A 130 9.71 6.79 -13.74
N GLU A 131 9.38 7.30 -14.93
CA GLU A 131 9.92 8.56 -15.48
C GLU A 131 9.59 9.74 -14.56
N LYS A 132 8.37 9.81 -14.01
CA LYS A 132 8.02 10.84 -13.02
C LYS A 132 8.89 10.77 -11.76
N LEU A 133 9.35 9.58 -11.36
CA LEU A 133 10.24 9.46 -10.21
C LEU A 133 11.64 10.05 -10.47
N GLU A 134 12.00 10.45 -11.69
CA GLU A 134 13.22 11.22 -11.94
C GLU A 134 13.14 12.64 -11.39
N HIS A 135 11.91 13.16 -11.25
CA HIS A 135 11.64 14.54 -10.81
C HIS A 135 10.92 14.64 -9.47
N TYR A 136 10.26 13.56 -9.04
CA TYR A 136 9.47 13.51 -7.80
C TYR A 136 9.89 12.32 -6.95
N ASP A 137 9.78 12.46 -5.63
CA ASP A 137 10.05 11.36 -4.70
C ASP A 137 8.82 10.48 -4.46
N TRP A 138 7.63 11.00 -4.77
CA TRP A 138 6.36 10.32 -4.61
C TRP A 138 5.41 10.66 -5.75
N VAL A 139 4.74 9.65 -6.27
CA VAL A 139 3.70 9.78 -7.29
C VAL A 139 2.50 8.95 -6.86
N ALA A 140 1.34 9.58 -6.70
CA ALA A 140 0.09 8.88 -6.44
C ALA A 140 -0.85 9.09 -7.63
N ASN A 141 -1.77 8.14 -7.82
CA ASN A 141 -2.93 8.37 -8.68
C ASN A 141 -4.08 8.82 -7.80
N ASP A 142 -4.44 10.10 -7.89
CA ASP A 142 -5.50 10.67 -7.07
C ASP A 142 -6.83 10.72 -7.81
N PHE A 143 -7.78 9.94 -7.32
CA PHE A 143 -9.21 10.05 -7.59
C PHE A 143 -10.01 10.22 -6.28
N GLN A 144 -9.31 10.27 -5.15
CA GLN A 144 -9.92 10.34 -3.82
C GLN A 144 -10.58 11.69 -3.59
N TYR A 145 -10.16 12.73 -4.32
CA TYR A 145 -10.86 14.03 -4.38
C TYR A 145 -12.33 13.92 -4.84
N LEU A 146 -12.76 12.82 -5.47
CA LEU A 146 -14.17 12.59 -5.81
C LEU A 146 -14.99 11.97 -4.67
N SER A 147 -14.31 11.44 -3.65
CA SER A 147 -14.96 10.76 -2.53
C SER A 147 -15.48 11.75 -1.51
N ASP A 148 -16.43 11.29 -0.70
CA ASP A 148 -16.84 12.01 0.51
C ASP A 148 -15.70 11.97 1.53
N THR A 149 -15.21 13.15 1.91
CA THR A 149 -14.12 13.34 2.88
C THR A 149 -14.45 12.75 4.26
N SER A 150 -15.74 12.62 4.59
CA SER A 150 -16.21 12.00 5.84
C SER A 150 -15.88 10.50 5.96
N LEU A 151 -15.54 9.85 4.84
CA LEU A 151 -15.07 8.46 4.83
C LEU A 151 -13.65 8.31 5.37
N ILE A 152 -12.88 9.41 5.43
CA ILE A 152 -11.46 9.43 5.82
C ILE A 152 -11.28 10.18 7.13
N PHE A 153 -11.90 11.36 7.24
CA PHE A 153 -11.75 12.25 8.39
C PHE A 153 -13.07 12.43 9.13
N ASN A 154 -12.97 12.69 10.43
CA ASN A 154 -14.08 13.30 11.16
C ASN A 154 -14.17 14.78 10.77
N THR A 155 -15.00 15.10 9.78
CA THR A 155 -15.17 16.46 9.24
C THR A 155 -15.78 17.44 10.24
N ASP A 156 -16.33 16.95 11.36
CA ASP A 156 -16.85 17.78 12.45
C ASP A 156 -15.79 18.06 13.53
N SER A 157 -14.56 17.54 13.39
CA SER A 157 -13.48 17.79 14.35
C SER A 157 -13.04 19.25 14.29
N LYS A 158 -13.22 19.95 15.41
CA LYS A 158 -12.78 21.34 15.55
C LYS A 158 -11.27 21.48 15.37
N GLU A 159 -10.48 20.56 15.94
CA GLU A 159 -9.02 20.57 15.85
C GLU A 159 -8.51 20.40 14.42
N LEU A 160 -9.23 19.62 13.60
CA LEU A 160 -8.97 19.43 12.18
C LEU A 160 -9.28 20.72 11.41
N LEU A 161 -10.49 21.28 11.62
CA LEU A 161 -10.97 22.47 10.91
C LEU A 161 -10.23 23.76 11.31
N GLU A 162 -9.59 23.79 12.48
CA GLU A 162 -8.68 24.87 12.89
C GLU A 162 -7.35 24.86 12.10
N ARG A 163 -7.00 23.74 11.45
CA ARG A 163 -5.72 23.57 10.73
C ARG A 163 -5.89 23.48 9.22
N TYR A 164 -6.99 22.90 8.76
CA TYR A 164 -7.25 22.66 7.34
C TYR A 164 -8.70 22.95 7.01
N SER A 165 -8.92 23.63 5.88
CA SER A 165 -10.24 23.72 5.28
C SER A 165 -10.65 22.36 4.68
N LEU A 166 -11.96 22.13 4.55
CA LEU A 166 -12.47 20.93 3.90
C LEU A 166 -12.03 20.83 2.43
N GLU A 167 -11.89 21.97 1.75
CA GLU A 167 -11.37 22.03 0.38
C GLU A 167 -9.91 21.59 0.30
N GLU A 168 -9.06 22.06 1.21
CA GLU A 168 -7.65 21.63 1.30
C GLU A 168 -7.54 20.13 1.61
N LEU A 169 -8.34 19.61 2.55
CA LEU A 169 -8.34 18.18 2.85
C LEU A 169 -8.73 17.36 1.61
N LYS A 170 -9.78 17.79 0.90
CA LYS A 170 -10.25 17.10 -0.29
C LYS A 170 -9.25 17.14 -1.45
N ALA A 171 -8.49 18.23 -1.58
CA ALA A 171 -7.49 18.39 -2.64
C ALA A 171 -6.14 17.71 -2.36
N ASN A 172 -5.87 17.28 -1.12
CA ASN A 172 -4.56 16.76 -0.69
C ASN A 172 -4.62 15.32 -0.12
N ILE A 173 -5.69 14.59 -0.40
CA ILE A 173 -5.81 13.16 -0.12
C ILE A 173 -5.56 12.35 -1.39
N PHE A 174 -5.14 11.10 -1.23
CA PHE A 174 -4.98 10.18 -2.36
C PHE A 174 -5.36 8.76 -1.96
N CYS A 175 -5.63 7.91 -2.94
CA CYS A 175 -5.90 6.49 -2.69
C CYS A 175 -4.58 5.73 -2.49
N SER A 176 -4.45 5.02 -1.36
CA SER A 176 -3.24 4.23 -1.05
C SER A 176 -3.11 2.90 -1.82
N GLY A 177 -4.05 2.61 -2.72
CA GLY A 177 -4.03 1.40 -3.54
C GLY A 177 -3.13 1.48 -4.78
N PHE A 178 -2.68 2.69 -5.13
CA PHE A 178 -1.67 2.90 -6.15
C PHE A 178 -0.77 4.08 -5.77
N PHE A 179 0.52 3.83 -5.58
CA PHE A 179 1.51 4.87 -5.43
C PHE A 179 2.88 4.37 -5.89
N ALA A 180 3.76 5.29 -6.25
CA ALA A 180 5.13 5.01 -6.65
C ALA A 180 6.07 5.91 -5.87
N SER A 181 7.23 5.37 -5.49
CA SER A 181 8.21 6.11 -4.73
C SER A 181 9.61 5.51 -4.92
N LYS A 182 10.58 6.12 -4.27
CA LYS A 182 11.94 5.62 -4.18
C LYS A 182 12.11 4.97 -2.82
N LYS A 183 13.00 4.00 -2.74
CA LYS A 183 13.45 3.46 -1.47
C LYS A 183 14.03 4.59 -0.61
N SER A 184 13.83 4.51 0.70
CA SER A 184 14.43 5.44 1.67
C SER A 184 13.97 6.90 1.58
N VAL A 185 12.85 7.20 0.91
CA VAL A 185 12.14 8.50 1.09
C VAL A 185 11.67 8.65 2.54
N TYR A 186 11.38 7.52 3.20
CA TYR A 186 11.26 7.42 4.65
C TYR A 186 12.43 6.58 5.19
N SER A 187 13.11 7.10 6.22
CA SER A 187 14.04 6.34 7.06
C SER A 187 13.30 5.72 8.25
N GLN A 188 13.90 4.71 8.88
CA GLN A 188 13.45 4.21 10.19
C GLN A 188 13.81 5.17 11.34
N GLU A 189 14.63 6.19 11.05
CA GLU A 189 14.93 7.36 11.89
C GLU A 189 13.98 8.51 11.55
#